data_AF-A0A9D9D436-F1
#
_entry.id   AF-A0A9D9D436-F1
#
_cell.length_a   1.000
_cell.length_b   1.000
_cell.length_c   1.000
_cell.angle_alpha   90.00
_cell.angle_beta   90.00
_cell.angle_gamma   90.00
#
_symmetry.space_group_name_H-M   'P 1'
#
loop_
_entity.id
_entity.type
_entity.pdbx_description
1 polymer ?
#
loop_
_entity_poly.entity_id
_entity_poly.type
_entity_poly.pdbx_seq_one_letter_code
_entity_poly.pdbx_strand_id
1 'polypeptide(L)' 'MRIHDIRRILGSYQTITEASLNIIGKSLRHKSQTATQIYARLTTDPVRETMETATNKMLEYRNKENE' A
#
# COMPACT_ATOMS: atom_id res chain seq x y z
N MET A 1 -26.15 1.14 -9.01
CA MET A 1 -24.69 1.36 -8.85
C MET A 1 -24.35 2.76 -9.32
N ARG A 2 -23.62 3.54 -8.53
CA ARG A 2 -23.25 4.95 -8.81
C ARG A 2 -21.73 5.07 -8.98
N ILE A 3 -21.28 6.20 -9.54
CA ILE A 3 -19.83 6.50 -9.70
C ILE A 3 -19.04 6.42 -8.39
N HIS A 4 -19.69 6.72 -7.25
CA HIS A 4 -19.11 6.56 -5.93
C HIS A 4 -18.76 5.11 -5.60
N ASP A 5 -19.62 4.16 -5.97
CA ASP A 5 -19.39 2.74 -5.71
C ASP A 5 -18.21 2.23 -6.55
N ILE A 6 -18.11 2.66 -7.81
CA ILE A 6 -16.96 2.38 -8.68
C ILE A 6 -15.67 2.93 -8.09
N ARG A 7 -15.70 4.16 -7.55
CA ARG A 7 -14.54 4.76 -6.87
C ARG A 7 -14.10 3.92 -5.67
N ARG A 8 -15.04 3.38 -4.90
CA ARG A 8 -14.73 2.51 -3.77
C ARG A 8 -14.14 1.17 -4.21
N ILE A 9 -14.69 0.57 -5.27
CA ILE A 9 -14.16 -0.65 -5.88
C ILE A 9 -12.71 -0.44 -6.33
N LEU A 10 -12.41 0.66 -7.03
CA LEU A 10 -11.06 1.01 -7.45
C LEU A 10 -10.09 1.12 -6.26
N GLY A 11 -10.52 1.74 -5.15
CA GLY A 11 -9.72 1.83 -3.93
C GLY A 11 -9.39 0.45 -3.35
N SER A 12 -10.36 -0.45 -3.29
CA SER A 12 -10.16 -1.83 -2.83
C SER A 12 -9.17 -2.60 -3.68
N TYR A 13 -9.25 -2.48 -5.01
CA TYR A 13 -8.25 -3.09 -5.91
C TYR A 13 -6.84 -2.56 -5.66
N GLN A 14 -6.67 -1.25 -5.50
CA GLN A 14 -5.36 -0.68 -5.19
C GLN A 14 -4.78 -1.21 -3.87
N THR A 15 -5.63 -1.44 -2.86
CA THR A 15 -5.21 -2.04 -1.59
C THR A 15 -4.76 -3.48 -1.74
N ILE A 16 -5.50 -4.27 -2.52
CA ILE A 16 -5.17 -5.68 -2.79
C ILE A 16 -3.84 -5.78 -3.54
N THR A 17 -3.54 -4.83 -4.42
CA THR A 17 -2.24 -4.73 -5.12
C THR A 17 -1.16 -4.03 -4.29
N GLU A 18 -1.32 -3.97 -2.96
CA GLU A 18 -0.34 -3.45 -2.01
C GLU A 18 0.06 -1.97 -2.23
N ALA A 19 -0.81 -1.16 -2.86
CA ALA A 19 -0.56 0.26 -2.96
C ALA A 19 -0.64 0.92 -1.58
N SER A 20 0.28 1.83 -1.28
CA SER A 20 0.27 2.55 0.00
C SER A 20 -0.97 3.43 0.15
N LEU A 21 -1.43 3.63 1.39
CA LEU A 21 -2.58 4.49 1.70
C LEU A 21 -2.40 5.93 1.19
N ASN A 22 -1.17 6.44 1.11
CA ASN A 22 -0.90 7.76 0.57
C ASN A 22 -1.21 7.82 -0.94
N ILE A 23 -0.76 6.80 -1.70
CA ILE A 23 -1.04 6.67 -3.13
C ILE A 23 -2.56 6.53 -3.37
N ILE A 24 -3.23 5.68 -2.58
CA ILE A 24 -4.69 5.49 -2.68
C ILE A 24 -5.44 6.80 -2.40
N GLY A 25 -5.06 7.53 -1.35
CA GLY A 25 -5.70 8.81 -1.02
C GLY A 25 -5.55 9.84 -2.15
N LYS A 26 -4.36 9.92 -2.76
CA LYS A 26 -4.10 10.81 -3.90
C LYS A 26 -4.87 10.39 -5.15
N SER A 27 -4.89 9.09 -5.49
CA SER A 27 -5.54 8.57 -6.69
C SER A 27 -7.06 8.76 -6.64
N LEU A 28 -7.68 8.62 -5.47
CA LEU A 28 -9.12 8.82 -5.26
C LEU A 28 -9.52 10.28 -4.96
N ARG A 29 -8.53 11.19 -4.92
CA ARG A 29 -8.68 12.60 -4.53
C ARG A 29 -9.38 12.78 -3.19
N HIS A 30 -8.96 12.02 -2.19
CA HIS A 30 -9.46 12.18 -0.82
C HIS A 30 -8.93 13.48 -0.21
N LYS A 31 -9.84 14.26 0.38
CA LYS A 31 -9.49 15.51 1.07
C LYS A 31 -8.94 15.27 2.48
N SER A 32 -9.27 14.13 3.08
CA SER A 32 -8.84 13.75 4.42
C SER A 32 -8.26 12.34 4.42
N GLN A 33 -7.28 12.12 5.29
CA GLN A 33 -6.69 10.80 5.47
C GLN A 33 -7.68 9.81 6.09
N THR A 34 -8.61 10.28 6.92
CA THR A 34 -9.67 9.48 7.53
C THR A 34 -10.52 8.74 6.49
N ALA A 35 -10.80 9.38 5.35
CA ALA A 35 -11.55 8.74 4.25
C ALA A 35 -10.79 7.56 3.62
N THR A 36 -9.46 7.57 3.69
CA THR A 36 -8.60 6.52 3.14
C THR A 36 -8.36 5.37 4.13
N GLN A 37 -8.48 5.63 5.44
CA GLN A 37 -8.23 4.63 6.48
C GLN A 37 -9.12 3.39 6.37
N ILE A 38 -10.29 3.49 5.74
CA ILE A 38 -11.16 2.34 5.47
C ILE A 38 -10.43 1.24 4.68
N TYR A 39 -9.46 1.63 3.83
CA TYR A 39 -8.68 0.71 3.02
C TYR A 39 -7.53 0.06 3.80
N ALA A 40 -7.09 0.66 4.92
CA ALA A 40 -6.02 0.08 5.75
C ALA A 40 -6.39 -1.31 6.30
N ARG A 41 -7.69 -1.57 6.45
CA ARG A 41 -8.22 -2.83 7.00
C ARG A 41 -8.31 -3.95 5.97
N LEU A 42 -8.16 -3.64 4.68
CA LEU A 42 -8.31 -4.65 3.63
C LEU A 42 -7.03 -5.49 3.47
N THR A 43 -5.89 -4.97 3.90
CA THR A 43 -4.62 -5.70 3.88
C THR A 43 -4.47 -6.49 5.18
N THR A 44 -4.28 -7.81 5.07
CA THR A 44 -3.83 -8.66 6.18
C THR A 44 -2.37 -8.33 6.48
N ASP A 45 -2.09 -7.91 7.72
CA ASP A 45 -0.86 -7.22 8.15
C ASP A 45 0.47 -7.80 7.56
N PRO A 46 1.06 -7.16 6.54
CA PRO A 46 2.30 -7.61 5.88
C PRO A 46 3.54 -6.98 6.53
N VAL A 47 3.42 -6.41 7.73
CA VAL A 47 4.50 -5.65 8.39
C VAL A 47 5.76 -6.49 8.54
N ARG A 48 5.63 -7.73 9.03
CA ARG A 48 6.79 -8.64 9.20
C ARG A 48 7.47 -8.98 7.87
N GLU A 49 6.69 -9.34 6.87
CA GLU A 49 7.20 -9.70 5.53
C GLU A 49 7.87 -8.50 4.85
N THR A 50 7.30 -7.31 5.01
CA THR A 50 7.86 -6.07 4.46
C THR A 50 9.18 -5.74 5.14
N MET A 51 9.25 -5.88 6.47
CA MET A 51 10.49 -5.70 7.23
C MET A 51 11.57 -6.69 6.79
N GLU A 52 11.24 -7.97 6.71
CA GLU A 52 12.18 -9.01 6.27
C GLU A 52 12.69 -8.75 4.84
N THR A 53 11.79 -8.41 3.92
CA THR A 53 12.15 -8.09 2.53
C THR A 53 13.06 -6.86 2.44
N ALA A 54 12.76 -5.81 3.20
CA ALA A 54 13.58 -4.59 3.23
C ALA A 54 14.98 -4.88 3.81
N THR A 55 15.05 -5.58 4.95
CA THR A 55 16.31 -5.96 5.58
C THR A 55 17.15 -6.85 4.66
N ASN A 56 16.54 -7.83 3.99
CA ASN A 56 17.24 -8.70 3.04
C ASN A 56 17.83 -7.91 1.87
N LYS A 57 17.08 -6.97 1.29
CA LYS A 57 17.59 -6.09 0.22
C LYS A 57 18.75 -5.22 0.69
N MET A 58 18.68 -4.67 1.90
CA MET A 58 19.78 -3.88 2.46
C MET A 58 21.06 -4.72 2.61
N LEU A 59 20.94 -5.96 3.10
CA LEU A 59 22.07 -6.88 3.22
C LEU A 59 22.62 -7.32 1.86
N GLU A 60 21.76 -7.53 0.86
CA GLU A 60 22.17 -7.84 -0.52
C GLU A 60 23.02 -6.71 -1.12
N TYR A 61 22.57 -5.46 -1.01
CA TYR A 61 23.31 -4.30 -1.51
C TYR A 61 24.67 -4.16 -0.82
N ARG A 62 24.73 -4.35 0.50
CA ARG A 62 26.00 -4.35 1.24
C ARG A 62 26.96 -5.42 0.73
N ASN A 63 26.48 -6.63 0.41
CA ASN A 63 27.35 -7.71 -0.04
C ASN A 63 27.86 -7.46 -1.48
N LYS A 64 27.04 -6.84 -2.35
CA LYS A 64 27.44 -6.44 -3.71
C LYS A 64 28.53 -5.36 -3.77
N GLU A 65 28.66 -4.53 -2.73
CA GLU A 65 29.75 -3.54 -2.65
C GLU A 65 31.10 -4.14 -2.25
N ASN A 66 31.11 -5.37 -1.72
CA ASN A 66 32.31 -6.05 -1.24
C ASN A 66 32.86 -7.11 -2.22
N GLU A 67 32.26 -7.21 -3.41
CA GLU A 67 32.65 -8.12 -4.51
C GLU A 67 33.25 -7.31 -5.67
#